data_AF-K0WRY2-F1
#
_entry.id   AF-K0WRY2-F1
#
_cell.length_a   1.000
_cell.length_b   1.000
_cell.length_c   1.000
_cell.angle_alpha   90.00
_cell.angle_beta   90.00
_cell.angle_gamma   90.00
#
_symmetry.space_group_name_H-M   'P 1'
#
loop_
_entity.id
_entity.type
_entity.pdbx_description
1 polymer ?
#
loop_
_entity_poly.entity_id
_entity_poly.type
_entity_poly.pdbx_seq_one_letter_code
_entity_poly.pdbx_strand_id
1 'polypeptide(L)'
;MRSEDKIVQQQLIGMGYSAQQVECRGSMFGVLEQLLADPSADQKSNIEDLVASLRDLLSLADRLDSRDRLALARQVHKTIKGCPEPSCGRMPDIDRHYDSDGQSLIVCMAHADGAVMREGSTLIEAIANWNSDDWVPGEALSRPDYSF
;
A
#
# COMPACT_ATOMS: atom_id res chain seq x y z
N MET A 1 -1.39 12.35 -6.56
CA MET A 1 0.06 12.54 -6.40
C MET A 1 0.34 13.71 -5.48
N ARG A 2 1.19 13.49 -4.48
CA ARG A 2 1.69 14.47 -3.52
C ARG A 2 2.88 15.27 -4.07
N SER A 3 3.38 16.22 -3.29
CA SER A 3 4.60 16.97 -3.59
C SER A 3 5.80 16.06 -3.79
N GLU A 4 5.95 15.05 -2.93
CA GLU A 4 7.07 14.12 -2.95
C GLU A 4 7.03 13.26 -4.22
N ASP A 5 5.84 12.77 -4.61
CA ASP A 5 5.65 12.07 -5.88
C ASP A 5 6.09 12.93 -7.07
N LYS A 6 5.75 14.23 -7.06
CA LYS A 6 6.12 15.16 -8.15
C LYS A 6 7.63 15.42 -8.19
N ILE A 7 8.30 15.51 -7.04
CA ILE A 7 9.75 15.66 -6.97
C ILE A 7 10.42 14.45 -7.63
N VAL A 8 10.01 13.24 -7.26
CA VAL A 8 10.54 12.00 -7.83
C VAL A 8 10.26 11.92 -9.33
N GLN A 9 9.01 12.21 -9.73
CA GLN A 9 8.61 12.24 -11.15
C GLN A 9 9.49 13.20 -11.96
N GLN A 10 9.73 14.42 -11.47
CA GLN A 10 10.57 15.41 -12.15
C GLN A 10 12.03 14.96 -12.26
N GLN A 11 12.58 14.33 -11.21
CA GLN A 11 13.94 13.82 -11.26
C GLN A 11 14.08 12.68 -12.28
N LEU A 12 13.16 11.72 -12.29
CA LEU A 12 13.16 10.64 -13.27
C LEU A 12 12.98 11.16 -14.71
N ILE A 13 12.12 12.16 -14.93
CA ILE A 13 12.02 12.83 -16.24
C ILE A 13 13.34 13.50 -16.61
N GLY A 14 13.99 14.18 -15.67
CA GLY A 14 15.32 14.78 -15.88
C GLY A 14 16.42 13.77 -16.20
N MET A 15 16.25 12.51 -15.80
CA MET A 15 17.13 11.38 -16.14
C MET A 15 16.80 10.74 -17.49
N GLY A 16 15.75 11.19 -18.18
CA GLY A 16 15.38 10.73 -19.52
C GLY A 16 14.19 9.77 -19.57
N TYR A 17 13.52 9.47 -18.45
CA TYR A 17 12.29 8.69 -18.45
C TYR A 17 11.12 9.53 -19.00
N SER A 18 10.24 8.91 -19.78
CA SER A 18 9.06 9.61 -20.30
C SER A 18 8.03 9.86 -19.20
N ALA A 19 7.23 10.93 -19.34
CA ALA A 19 6.16 11.25 -18.39
C ALA A 19 5.16 10.09 -18.21
N GLN A 20 4.94 9.28 -19.24
CA GLN A 20 4.07 8.10 -19.19
C GLN A 20 4.68 6.98 -18.33
N GLN A 21 5.99 6.75 -18.40
CA GLN A 21 6.67 5.74 -17.57
C GLN A 21 6.65 6.08 -16.07
N VAL A 22 6.42 7.34 -15.72
CA VAL A 22 6.41 7.82 -14.33
C VAL A 22 5.08 8.48 -13.97
N GLU A 23 3.99 8.08 -14.63
CA GLU A 23 2.67 8.71 -14.48
C GLU A 23 2.05 8.46 -13.09
N CYS A 24 2.42 7.36 -12.45
CA CYS A 24 1.93 7.01 -11.12
C CYS A 24 3.06 6.48 -10.21
N ARG A 25 2.78 6.44 -8.90
CA ARG A 25 3.75 6.02 -7.87
C ARG A 25 4.26 4.60 -8.10
N GLY A 26 3.37 3.67 -8.48
CA GLY A 26 3.75 2.29 -8.78
C GLY A 26 4.75 2.21 -9.93
N SER A 27 4.50 2.91 -11.03
CA SER A 27 5.42 2.96 -12.18
C SER A 27 6.77 3.58 -11.80
N MET A 28 6.77 4.61 -10.95
CA MET A 28 8.02 5.18 -10.43
C MET A 28 8.83 4.16 -9.61
N PHE A 29 8.21 3.37 -8.74
CA PHE A 29 8.92 2.29 -8.03
C PHE A 29 9.50 1.26 -9.00
N GLY A 30 8.75 0.86 -10.04
CA GLY A 30 9.25 -0.05 -11.07
C GLY A 30 10.45 0.51 -11.84
N VAL A 31 10.46 1.82 -12.14
CA VAL A 31 11.62 2.50 -12.74
C VAL A 31 12.83 2.48 -11.80
N LEU A 32 12.62 2.73 -10.50
CA LEU A 32 13.69 2.68 -9.50
C LEU A 32 14.29 1.27 -9.35
N GLU A 33 13.48 0.22 -9.51
CA GLU A 33 13.97 -1.16 -9.54
C GLU A 33 14.80 -1.46 -10.80
N GLN A 34 14.38 -0.96 -11.96
CA GLN A 34 15.15 -1.08 -13.20
C GLN A 34 16.52 -0.39 -13.10
N LEU A 35 16.59 0.77 -12.44
CA LEU A 35 17.86 1.46 -12.19
C LEU A 35 18.86 0.64 -11.36
N LEU A 36 18.36 -0.19 -10.44
CA LEU A 36 19.19 -1.06 -9.61
C LEU A 36 19.60 -2.37 -10.29
N ALA A 37 18.93 -2.77 -11.38
CA ALA A 37 19.11 -4.07 -11.99
C ALA A 37 20.46 -4.22 -12.75
N ASP A 38 20.99 -3.14 -13.30
CA ASP A 38 22.27 -3.17 -14.06
C ASP A 38 23.06 -1.86 -13.97
N PRO A 39 23.52 -1.44 -12.78
CA PRO A 39 24.40 -0.29 -12.65
C PRO A 39 25.84 -0.65 -13.08
N SER A 40 26.48 0.24 -13.84
CA SER A 40 27.93 0.13 -14.07
C SER A 40 28.69 0.15 -12.74
N ALA A 41 29.78 -0.62 -12.63
CA ALA A 41 30.53 -0.75 -11.37
C ALA A 41 30.98 0.61 -10.81
N ASP A 42 31.29 1.55 -11.68
CA ASP A 42 31.80 2.89 -11.37
C ASP A 42 30.69 3.84 -10.86
N GLN A 43 29.43 3.50 -11.11
CA GLN A 43 28.26 4.32 -10.75
C GLN A 43 27.38 3.67 -9.69
N LYS A 44 27.64 2.41 -9.34
CA LYS A 44 26.80 1.59 -8.48
C LYS A 44 26.44 2.25 -7.15
N SER A 45 27.43 2.72 -6.40
CA SER A 45 27.18 3.38 -5.10
C SER A 45 26.30 4.63 -5.24
N ASN A 46 26.55 5.45 -6.26
CA ASN A 46 25.79 6.68 -6.48
C ASN A 46 24.34 6.38 -6.91
N ILE A 47 24.13 5.33 -7.71
CA ILE A 47 22.80 4.88 -8.12
C ILE A 47 22.02 4.29 -6.94
N GLU A 48 22.67 3.49 -6.10
CA GLU A 48 22.06 2.92 -4.89
C GLU A 48 21.59 4.02 -3.92
N ASP A 49 22.46 5.00 -3.63
CA ASP A 49 22.12 6.14 -2.76
C ASP A 49 21.00 7.01 -3.34
N LEU A 50 21.04 7.26 -4.65
CA LEU A 50 19.98 8.01 -5.34
C LEU A 50 18.65 7.27 -5.26
N VAL A 51 18.62 5.98 -5.60
CA VAL A 51 17.40 5.18 -5.57
C VAL A 51 16.85 5.08 -4.15
N ALA A 52 17.70 4.92 -3.14
CA ALA A 52 17.28 4.93 -1.74
C ALA A 52 16.58 6.25 -1.37
N SER A 53 17.18 7.39 -1.71
CA SER A 53 16.59 8.71 -1.47
C SER A 53 15.24 8.92 -2.17
N LEU A 54 15.12 8.48 -3.43
CA LEU A 54 13.86 8.56 -4.18
C LEU A 54 12.78 7.64 -3.59
N ARG A 55 13.14 6.43 -3.17
CA ARG A 55 12.23 5.51 -2.48
C ARG A 55 11.73 6.08 -1.15
N ASP A 56 12.59 6.77 -0.40
CA ASP A 56 12.22 7.42 0.85
C ASP A 56 11.18 8.52 0.63
N LEU A 57 11.31 9.30 -0.46
CA LEU A 57 10.32 10.30 -0.85
C LEU A 57 8.97 9.68 -1.23
N LEU A 58 8.98 8.62 -2.06
CA LEU A 58 7.73 7.92 -2.42
C LEU A 58 7.06 7.28 -1.18
N SER A 59 7.87 6.73 -0.27
CA SER A 59 7.39 6.16 0.98
C SER A 59 6.87 7.23 1.95
N LEU A 60 7.43 8.44 1.92
CA LEU A 60 6.88 9.58 2.66
C LEU A 60 5.53 10.01 2.09
N ALA A 61 5.40 10.11 0.76
CA ALA A 61 4.13 10.41 0.09
C ALA A 61 3.04 9.42 0.52
N ASP A 62 3.37 8.13 0.51
CA ASP A 62 2.46 7.06 0.89
C ASP A 62 2.03 7.13 2.36
N ARG A 63 2.97 7.39 3.28
CA ARG A 63 2.66 7.60 4.70
C ARG A 63 1.75 8.81 4.94
N LEU A 64 1.90 9.88 4.16
CA LEU A 64 1.04 11.05 4.25
C LEU A 64 -0.38 10.75 3.74
N ASP A 65 -0.50 10.03 2.62
CA ASP A 65 -1.79 9.55 2.10
C ASP A 65 -2.50 8.64 3.12
N SER A 66 -1.78 7.65 3.65
CA SER A 66 -2.23 6.77 4.73
C SER A 66 -2.75 7.55 5.94
N ARG A 67 -1.98 8.54 6.41
CA ARG A 67 -2.38 9.38 7.55
C ARG A 67 -3.67 10.15 7.27
N ASP A 68 -3.82 10.70 6.07
CA ASP A 68 -5.01 11.48 5.70
C ASP A 68 -6.25 10.57 5.55
N ARG A 69 -6.10 9.38 4.97
CA ARG A 69 -7.15 8.34 4.91
C ARG A 69 -7.60 7.93 6.32
N LEU A 70 -6.65 7.65 7.21
CA LEU A 70 -6.93 7.30 8.61
C LEU A 70 -7.58 8.46 9.37
N ALA A 71 -7.15 9.70 9.14
CA ALA A 71 -7.74 10.87 9.76
C ALA A 71 -9.21 11.03 9.35
N LEU A 72 -9.52 10.84 8.06
CA LEU A 72 -10.88 10.88 7.55
C LEU A 72 -11.72 9.72 8.12
N ALA A 73 -11.18 8.49 8.13
CA ALA A 73 -11.85 7.33 8.71
C ALA A 73 -12.22 7.54 10.18
N ARG A 74 -11.35 8.16 10.98
CA ARG A 74 -11.61 8.48 12.40
C ARG A 74 -12.72 9.51 12.60
N GLN A 75 -12.99 10.37 11.62
CA GLN A 75 -14.12 11.31 11.71
C GLN A 75 -15.46 10.60 11.52
N VAL A 76 -15.48 9.53 10.72
CA VAL A 76 -16.70 8.76 10.39
C VAL A 76 -16.94 7.64 11.40
N HIS A 77 -15.91 6.86 11.70
CA HIS A 77 -15.98 5.66 12.54
C HIS A 77 -15.27 5.89 13.87
N LYS A 78 -16.05 5.98 14.95
CA LYS A 78 -15.49 6.14 16.31
C LYS A 78 -14.89 4.86 16.88
N THR A 79 -15.34 3.71 16.40
CA THR A 79 -14.92 2.39 16.86
C THR A 79 -14.83 1.42 15.70
N ILE A 80 -13.95 0.43 15.83
CA ILE A 80 -13.81 -0.68 14.90
C ILE A 80 -13.97 -1.96 15.74
N LYS A 81 -14.87 -2.85 15.31
CA LYS A 81 -15.10 -4.14 15.99
C LYS A 81 -13.82 -4.98 15.94
N GLY A 82 -13.62 -5.82 16.96
CA GLY A 82 -12.60 -6.87 16.89
C GLY A 82 -12.93 -7.89 15.80
N CYS A 83 -12.00 -8.79 15.53
CA CYS A 83 -12.20 -9.92 14.62
C CYS A 83 -13.51 -10.67 14.93
N PRO A 84 -14.40 -10.84 13.93
CA PRO A 84 -15.71 -11.49 14.12
C PRO A 84 -15.60 -13.00 14.35
N GLU A 85 -14.47 -13.62 14.04
CA GLU A 85 -14.25 -15.06 14.29
C GLU A 85 -14.40 -15.40 15.78
N PRO A 86 -15.07 -16.52 16.12
CA PRO A 86 -15.23 -16.97 17.48
C PRO A 86 -13.89 -17.04 18.20
N SER A 87 -13.83 -16.52 19.43
CA SER A 87 -12.64 -16.48 20.30
C SER A 87 -11.45 -15.63 19.82
N CYS A 88 -11.50 -15.01 18.64
CA CYS A 88 -10.41 -14.15 18.18
C CYS A 88 -10.48 -12.76 18.83
N GLY A 89 -11.49 -11.95 18.49
CA GLY A 89 -11.71 -10.61 19.07
C GLY A 89 -10.55 -9.62 18.93
N ARG A 90 -9.46 -9.98 18.23
CA ARG A 90 -8.27 -9.13 18.08
C ARG A 90 -8.58 -7.93 17.20
N MET A 91 -7.90 -6.83 17.48
CA MET A 91 -7.98 -5.64 16.64
C MET A 91 -7.46 -5.97 15.23
N PRO A 92 -8.22 -5.68 14.17
CA PRO A 92 -7.71 -5.85 12.82
C PRO A 92 -6.60 -4.84 12.51
N ASP A 93 -5.79 -5.18 11.52
CA ASP A 93 -4.90 -4.23 10.86
C ASP A 93 -5.68 -3.40 9.84
N ILE A 94 -5.34 -2.11 9.75
CA ILE A 94 -6.13 -1.08 9.10
C ILE A 94 -5.21 -0.27 8.16
N ASP A 95 -5.71 0.07 6.97
CA ASP A 95 -5.10 0.99 5.99
C ASP A 95 -3.84 0.50 5.25
N ARG A 96 -3.29 -0.66 5.63
CA ARG A 96 -2.05 -1.20 5.05
C ARG A 96 -2.26 -2.22 3.94
N HIS A 97 -3.48 -2.69 3.75
CA HIS A 97 -3.78 -3.81 2.88
C HIS A 97 -4.67 -3.32 1.75
N TYR A 98 -4.29 -3.67 0.52
CA TYR A 98 -5.05 -3.40 -0.69
C TYR A 98 -5.10 -4.67 -1.54
N ASP A 99 -6.19 -4.87 -2.25
CA ASP A 99 -6.27 -5.94 -3.25
C ASP A 99 -5.60 -5.52 -4.57
N SER A 100 -5.65 -6.40 -5.57
CA SER A 100 -5.09 -6.13 -6.91
C SER A 100 -5.80 -5.00 -7.66
N ASP A 101 -7.06 -4.73 -7.30
CA ASP A 101 -7.88 -3.68 -7.92
C ASP A 101 -7.73 -2.34 -7.17
N GLY A 102 -6.94 -2.30 -6.10
CA GLY A 102 -6.66 -1.12 -5.28
C GLY A 102 -7.73 -0.82 -4.24
N GLN A 103 -8.65 -1.75 -3.96
CA GLN A 103 -9.62 -1.62 -2.88
C GLN A 103 -8.93 -1.72 -1.53
N SER A 104 -9.45 -1.00 -0.53
CA SER A 104 -8.91 -1.03 0.83
C SER A 104 -9.37 -2.29 1.55
N LEU A 105 -8.44 -2.97 2.24
CA LEU A 105 -8.71 -4.17 3.01
C LEU A 105 -8.49 -3.92 4.52
N ILE A 106 -9.42 -4.42 5.33
CA ILE A 106 -9.26 -4.60 6.78
C ILE A 106 -8.99 -6.07 7.03
N VAL A 107 -7.92 -6.41 7.75
CA VAL A 107 -7.43 -7.80 7.85
C VAL A 107 -7.12 -8.15 9.30
N CYS A 108 -7.53 -9.34 9.78
CA CYS A 108 -7.04 -9.88 11.05
C CYS A 108 -5.83 -10.79 10.83
N MET A 109 -4.65 -10.30 11.22
CA MET A 109 -3.37 -11.02 11.09
C MET A 109 -3.18 -12.16 12.11
N ALA A 110 -4.18 -12.44 12.95
CA ALA A 110 -4.12 -13.52 13.93
C ALA A 110 -4.38 -14.91 13.34
N HIS A 111 -4.91 -14.95 12.12
CA HIS A 111 -5.18 -16.16 11.38
C HIS A 111 -4.03 -16.39 10.40
N ALA A 112 -3.55 -17.63 10.29
CA ALA A 112 -2.36 -17.99 9.51
C ALA A 112 -2.42 -17.47 8.05
N ASP A 113 -3.62 -17.41 7.49
CA ASP A 113 -3.84 -17.04 6.10
C ASP A 113 -4.35 -15.60 5.92
N GLY A 114 -4.45 -14.81 7.00
CA GLY A 114 -5.14 -13.51 6.95
C GLY A 114 -6.61 -13.61 6.51
N ALA A 115 -7.18 -14.82 6.56
CA ALA A 115 -8.46 -15.19 5.94
C ALA A 115 -9.65 -14.34 6.40
N VAL A 116 -9.55 -13.68 7.56
CA VAL A 116 -10.56 -12.75 8.02
C VAL A 116 -10.24 -11.38 7.48
N MET A 117 -10.85 -11.06 6.35
CA MET A 117 -10.74 -9.74 5.72
C MET A 117 -12.08 -9.17 5.29
N ARG A 118 -12.09 -7.84 5.11
CA ARG A 118 -13.17 -7.09 4.46
C ARG A 118 -12.59 -6.05 3.55
N GLU A 119 -13.11 -6.03 2.33
CA GLU A 119 -12.80 -5.02 1.35
C GLU A 119 -13.79 -3.85 1.37
N GLY A 120 -13.39 -2.78 0.71
CA GLY A 120 -14.23 -1.65 0.34
C GLY A 120 -13.47 -0.75 -0.61
N SER A 121 -14.18 -0.04 -1.49
CA SER A 121 -13.57 0.89 -2.45
C SER A 121 -12.77 2.00 -1.76
N THR A 122 -13.08 2.27 -0.48
CA THR A 122 -12.33 3.16 0.39
C THR A 122 -12.12 2.53 1.76
N LEU A 123 -11.15 3.05 2.52
CA LEU A 123 -10.93 2.64 3.90
C LEU A 123 -12.18 2.81 4.79
N ILE A 124 -12.96 3.87 4.57
CA ILE A 124 -14.21 4.12 5.31
C ILE A 124 -15.23 3.02 5.04
N GLU A 125 -15.37 2.62 3.78
CA GLU A 125 -16.27 1.55 3.38
C GLU A 125 -15.80 0.21 3.92
N ALA A 126 -14.50 -0.09 3.84
CA ALA A 126 -13.93 -1.32 4.37
C ALA A 126 -14.17 -1.44 5.89
N ILE A 127 -14.03 -0.33 6.64
CA ILE A 127 -14.37 -0.28 8.07
C ILE A 127 -15.88 -0.46 8.30
N ALA A 128 -16.73 0.14 7.48
CA ALA A 128 -18.18 -0.03 7.58
C ALA A 128 -18.58 -1.50 7.36
N ASN A 129 -18.01 -2.14 6.33
CA ASN A 129 -18.22 -3.55 6.01
C ASN A 129 -17.69 -4.47 7.12
N TRP A 130 -16.55 -4.14 7.72
CA TRP A 130 -16.02 -4.84 8.90
C TRP A 130 -16.92 -4.69 10.13
N ASN A 131 -17.49 -3.52 10.33
CA ASN A 131 -18.39 -3.25 11.45
C ASN A 131 -19.81 -3.79 11.24
N SER A 132 -20.16 -4.28 10.04
CA SER A 132 -21.48 -4.87 9.78
C SER A 132 -21.70 -6.15 10.60
N ASP A 133 -22.95 -6.40 11.01
CA ASP A 133 -23.33 -7.64 11.70
C ASP A 133 -23.51 -8.80 10.72
N ASP A 134 -23.66 -8.52 9.43
CA ASP A 134 -23.82 -9.49 8.34
C ASP A 134 -22.46 -10.01 7.86
N TRP A 135 -21.57 -10.35 8.80
CA TRP A 135 -20.27 -10.85 8.42
C TRP A 135 -20.37 -12.24 7.77
N VAL A 136 -20.30 -12.28 6.44
CA VAL A 136 -20.07 -13.48 5.64
C VAL A 136 -18.56 -13.65 5.40
N PRO A 137 -17.92 -14.79 5.69
CA PRO A 137 -16.51 -15.03 5.35
C PRO A 137 -16.25 -14.69 3.88
N GLY A 138 -15.29 -13.80 3.61
CA GLY A 138 -14.85 -13.50 2.24
C GLY A 138 -14.02 -14.67 1.71
N GLU A 139 -14.18 -15.02 0.44
CA GLU A 139 -13.34 -16.03 -0.21
C GLU A 139 -11.87 -15.63 -0.06
N ALA A 140 -11.05 -16.55 0.44
CA ALA A 140 -9.62 -16.31 0.62
C ALA A 140 -8.99 -15.94 -0.73
N LEU A 141 -8.40 -14.74 -0.82
CA LEU A 141 -7.45 -14.45 -1.88
C LEU A 141 -6.27 -15.40 -1.66
N SER A 142 -6.27 -16.49 -2.43
CA SER A 142 -5.13 -17.41 -2.50
C SER A 142 -3.91 -16.57 -2.81
N ARG A 143 -2.95 -16.52 -1.87
CA ARG A 143 -1.66 -15.88 -2.08
C ARG A 143 -1.11 -16.36 -3.44
N PRO A 144 -0.64 -15.47 -4.33
CA PRO A 144 0.22 -15.93 -5.41
C PRO A 144 1.45 -16.56 -4.74
N ASP A 145 1.67 -17.84 -5.02
CA ASP A 145 2.87 -18.57 -4.65
C ASP A 145 4.08 -17.86 -5.25
N TYR A 146 4.77 -17.04 -4.46
CA TYR A 146 6.14 -16.64 -4.77
C TYR A 146 7.07 -17.76 -4.30
N SER A 147 7.21 -18.77 -5.14
CA SER A 147 8.33 -19.72 -5.05
C SER A 147 9.55 -19.06 -5.70
N PHE A 148 10.59 -18.81 -4.90
CA PHE A 148 11.91 -18.39 -5.34
C PHE A 148 12.66 -19.53 -6.02
#